data_AF-A0AAW9I5P4-F1
#
_entry.id   AF-A0AAW9I5P4-F1
#
_cell.length_a   1.000
_cell.length_b   1.000
_cell.length_c   1.000
_cell.angle_alpha   90.00
_cell.angle_beta   90.00
_cell.angle_gamma   90.00
#
_symmetry.space_group_name_H-M   'P 1'
#
loop_
_entity.id
_entity.type
_entity.pdbx_description
1 polymer ?
#
loop_
_entity_poly.entity_id
_entity_poly.type
_entity_poly.pdbx_seq_one_letter_code
_entity_poly.pdbx_strand_id
1 'polypeptide(L)' 'MLDGRIMGLDTGDKTIGVAVSDLMGLTAQGVTTIKRVGKKKDIEEIKKIISEKQV' A
#
# COMPACT_ATOMS: atom_id res chain seq x y z
N MET A 1 -0.57 -18.48 10.16
CA MET A 1 -1.39 -17.24 10.03
C MET A 1 -0.46 -16.07 10.21
N LEU A 2 -0.64 -15.00 9.44
CA LEU A 2 0.11 -13.77 9.65
C LEU A 2 -0.49 -13.02 10.84
N ASP A 3 0.35 -12.30 11.58
CA ASP A 3 -0.06 -11.46 12.71
C ASP A 3 -0.68 -10.11 12.26
N GLY A 4 -0.95 -9.96 10.96
CA GLY A 4 -1.48 -8.76 10.33
C GLY A 4 -1.58 -8.89 8.82
N ARG A 5 -2.07 -7.85 8.16
CA ARG A 5 -2.03 -7.76 6.70
C ARG A 5 -0.66 -7.25 6.24
N ILE A 6 -0.27 -7.57 5.01
CA ILE A 6 0.96 -7.08 4.39
C ILE A 6 0.61 -6.05 3.32
N MET A 7 1.32 -4.92 3.26
CA MET A 7 1.22 -3.97 2.17
C MET A 7 2.27 -4.26 1.08
N GLY A 8 1.85 -4.34 -0.17
CA GLY A 8 2.71 -4.34 -1.35
C GLY A 8 2.73 -2.97 -2.02
N LEU A 9 3.92 -2.50 -2.39
CA LEU A 9 4.13 -1.25 -3.11
C LEU A 9 4.87 -1.53 -4.43
N ASP A 10 4.25 -1.18 -5.54
CA ASP A 10 4.85 -1.23 -6.88
C ASP A 10 5.22 0.20 -7.31
N THR A 11 6.49 0.56 -7.13
CA THR A 11 6.97 1.94 -7.35
C THR A 11 7.45 2.14 -8.79
N GLY A 12 6.68 2.88 -9.59
CA GLY A 12 7.09 3.36 -10.91
C GLY A 12 7.52 4.83 -10.89
N ASP A 13 7.93 5.36 -12.04
CA ASP A 13 8.40 6.75 -12.16
C ASP A 13 7.28 7.78 -11.93
N LYS A 14 6.05 7.45 -12.35
CA LYS A 14 4.89 8.36 -12.31
C LYS A 14 3.86 7.97 -11.26
N THR A 15 3.84 6.72 -10.83
CA THR A 15 2.78 6.15 -9.98
C THR A 15 3.34 5.12 -9.01
N ILE A 16 2.61 4.87 -7.92
CA ILE A 16 2.85 3.77 -7.00
C ILE A 16 1.57 2.94 -6.91
N GLY A 17 1.61 1.69 -7.37
CA GLY A 17 0.53 0.74 -7.14
C GLY A 17 0.56 0.28 -5.68
N VAL A 18 -0.59 0.26 -5.02
CA VAL A 18 -0.71 -0.17 -3.62
C VAL A 18 -1.68 -1.32 -3.53
N ALA A 19 -1.24 -2.43 -2.92
CA ALA A 19 -2.06 -3.57 -2.61
C ALA A 19 -1.88 -4.00 -1.15
N VAL A 20 -2.88 -4.67 -0.58
CA VAL A 20 -2.77 -5.28 0.75
C VAL A 20 -3.18 -6.74 0.71
N SER A 21 -2.59 -7.57 1.56
CA SER A 21 -2.99 -8.96 1.68
C SER A 21 -4.33 -9.11 2.38
N ASP A 22 -5.01 -10.24 2.16
CA ASP A 22 -6.04 -10.70 3.08
C ASP A 22 -5.45 -11.16 4.43
N LEU A 23 -6.32 -11.47 5.40
CA LEU A 23 -5.93 -11.89 6.75
C LEU A 23 -5.23 -13.26 6.79
N MET A 24 -5.46 -14.09 5.76
CA MET A 24 -4.81 -15.39 5.65
C MET A 24 -3.43 -15.29 5.00
N GLY A 25 -3.12 -14.14 4.38
CA GLY A 25 -1.91 -13.92 3.60
C GLY A 25 -1.92 -14.60 2.24
N LEU A 26 -3.09 -14.95 1.71
CA LEU A 26 -3.20 -15.78 0.50
C LEU A 26 -3.30 -14.95 -0.78
N THR A 27 -4.09 -13.87 -0.75
CA THR A 27 -4.35 -13.02 -1.91
C THR A 27 -3.90 -11.60 -1.66
N ALA A 28 -3.44 -10.92 -2.72
CA ALA A 28 -3.21 -9.48 -2.74
C ALA A 28 -4.43 -8.78 -3.35
N GLN A 29 -4.90 -7.73 -2.68
CA GLN A 29 -6.05 -6.95 -3.09
C GLN A 29 -5.61 -5.53 -3.41
N GLY A 30 -5.88 -5.07 -4.64
CA GLY A 30 -5.56 -3.70 -5.06
C GLY A 30 -6.31 -2.67 -4.21
N VAL A 31 -5.59 -1.70 -3.69
CA VAL A 31 -6.15 -0.61 -2.87
C VAL A 31 -6.31 0.64 -3.70
N THR A 32 -5.22 1.12 -4.30
CA THR A 32 -5.22 2.35 -5.10
C THR A 32 -3.94 2.45 -5.93
N THR A 33 -3.86 3.47 -6.77
CA THR A 33 -2.64 3.91 -7.44
C THR A 33 -2.36 5.37 -7.06
N ILE A 34 -1.26 5.60 -6.34
CA ILE A 34 -0.84 6.95 -5.97
C ILE A 34 -0.14 7.58 -7.17
N LYS A 35 -0.56 8.79 -7.58
CA LYS A 35 0.20 9.57 -8.56
C LYS A 35 1.38 10.24 -7.85
N ARG A 36 2.60 9.97 -8.31
CA ARG A 36 3.81 10.49 -7.68
C ARG A 36 3.93 11.99 -7.91
N VAL A 37 4.19 12.70 -6.82
CA VAL A 37 4.44 14.15 -6.83
C VAL A 37 5.79 14.46 -6.19
N GLY A 38 6.24 13.62 -5.27
CA GLY A 38 7.55 13.73 -4.63
C GLY A 38 7.57 13.01 -3.29
N LYS A 39 8.75 12.52 -2.89
CA LYS A 39 8.92 11.57 -1.77
C LYS A 39 8.12 11.93 -0.52
N LYS A 40 8.11 13.20 -0.10
CA LYS A 40 7.36 13.64 1.09
C LYS A 40 5.85 13.38 0.96
N LYS A 41 5.22 13.83 -0.13
CA LYS A 41 3.78 13.64 -0.34
C LYS A 41 3.44 12.16 -0.57
N ASP A 42 4.28 11.47 -1.34
CA ASP A 42 4.09 10.05 -1.62
C ASP A 42 4.10 9.23 -0.31
N ILE A 43 5.01 9.54 0.63
CA ILE A 43 5.10 8.88 1.94
C ILE A 43 3.89 9.21 2.84
N GLU A 44 3.41 10.46 2.84
CA GLU A 44 2.23 10.83 3.63
C GLU A 44 0.96 10.09 3.17
N GLU A 45 0.78 9.93 1.85
CA GLU A 45 -0.32 9.10 1.31
C GLU A 45 -0.17 7.63 1.73
N ILE A 46 1.04 7.06 1.67
CA ILE A 46 1.29 5.68 2.11
C ILE A 46 0.97 5.51 3.60
N LYS A 47 1.39 6.44 4.47
CA LYS A 47 1.09 6.41 5.92
C LYS A 47 -0.40 6.42 6.21
N LYS A 48 -1.16 7.20 5.44
CA LYS A 48 -2.62 7.23 5.56
C LYS A 48 -3.22 5.85 5.28
N ILE A 49 -2.76 5.19 4.21
CA ILE A 49 -3.23 3.84 3.86
C ILE A 49 -2.82 2.81 4.91
N ILE A 50 -1.61 2.89 5.46
CA ILE A 50 -1.15 2.06 6.59
C ILE A 50 -2.13 2.15 7.77
N SER A 51 -2.47 3.37 8.17
CA SER A 51 -3.43 3.59 9.27
C SER A 51 -4.83 3.07 8.95
N GLU A 52 -5.33 3.27 7.72
CA GLU A 52 -6.68 2.87 7.32
C GLU A 52 -6.83 1.35 7.13
N LYS A 53 -5.79 0.68 6.63
CA LYS A 53 -5.81 -0.75 6.29
C LYS A 53 -5.22 -1.66 7.38
N GLN A 54 -4.60 -1.06 8.41
CA GLN A 54 -3.93 -1.75 9.52
C GLN A 54 -2.85 -2.72 9.01
N VAL A 55 -1.88 -2.15 8.28
CA VAL A 55 -0.75 -2.82 7.62
C VAL A 55 0.57 -2.13 7.95
#